data_AF-A0A1G2MPA1-F1
#
_entry.id   AF-A0A1G2MPA1-F1
#
_cell.length_a   1.000
_cell.length_b   1.000
_cell.length_c   1.000
_cell.angle_alpha   90.00
_cell.angle_beta   90.00
_cell.angle_gamma   90.00
#
_symmetry.space_group_name_H-M   'P 1'
#
loop_
_entity.id
_entity.type
_entity.pdbx_description
1 polymer ?
#
loop_
_entity_poly.entity_id
_entity_poly.type
_entity_poly.pdbx_seq_one_letter_code
_entity_poly.pdbx_strand_id
1 'polypeptide(L)'
;MSNNIEGSPKKDEVVETKADREAALELASKDSLLGRDAFTMQVISNKGRNPDGSPIKDLGNFLAIRREQLEKDREAVTIGPENLKNSMIEHSKKWEEKESHE
;
A
#
# COMPACT_ATOMS: atom_id res chain seq x y z
N MET A 1 -20.62 41.85 -24.18
CA MET A 1 -20.44 40.39 -24.21
C MET A 1 -18.96 40.09 -24.08
N SER A 2 -18.59 39.30 -23.06
CA SER A 2 -17.50 38.30 -23.04
C SER A 2 -16.94 38.22 -21.63
N ASN A 3 -17.38 37.18 -20.91
CA ASN A 3 -16.88 36.78 -19.62
C ASN A 3 -15.52 36.09 -19.82
N ASN A 4 -14.43 36.68 -19.36
CA ASN A 4 -13.16 35.97 -19.16
C ASN A 4 -13.13 35.42 -17.72
N ILE A 5 -13.68 34.23 -17.53
CA ILE A 5 -13.46 33.43 -16.33
C ILE A 5 -12.77 32.16 -16.80
N GLU A 6 -11.44 32.16 -16.85
CA GLU A 6 -10.70 30.89 -16.82
C GLU A 6 -9.28 31.13 -16.33
N GLY A 7 -9.14 30.93 -15.03
CA GLY A 7 -7.88 31.00 -14.31
C GLY A 7 -8.01 30.24 -13.01
N SER A 8 -8.67 29.08 -13.02
CA SER A 8 -8.54 28.13 -11.92
C SER A 8 -7.12 27.57 -11.99
N PRO A 9 -6.24 27.80 -11.00
CA PRO A 9 -5.00 27.04 -10.94
C PRO A 9 -5.40 25.57 -10.81
N LYS A 10 -4.94 24.76 -11.77
CA LYS A 10 -5.12 23.32 -11.79
C LYS A 10 -4.69 22.79 -10.43
N LYS A 11 -5.66 22.20 -9.73
CA LYS A 11 -5.50 21.49 -8.46
C LYS A 11 -4.22 20.70 -8.51
N ASP A 12 -3.41 20.79 -7.45
CA ASP A 12 -2.15 20.08 -7.22
C ASP A 12 -2.16 18.65 -7.79
N GLU A 13 -1.89 18.55 -9.09
CA GLU A 13 -1.82 17.28 -9.78
C GLU A 13 -0.40 16.83 -9.55
N VAL A 14 -0.23 15.98 -8.55
CA VAL A 14 1.05 15.31 -8.31
C VAL A 14 1.35 14.54 -9.58
N VAL A 15 2.18 15.13 -10.45
CA VAL A 15 2.66 14.51 -11.67
C VAL A 15 3.72 13.51 -11.23
N GLU A 16 3.29 12.38 -10.67
CA GLU A 16 4.21 11.27 -10.41
C GLU A 16 4.82 10.86 -11.75
N THR A 17 6.13 11.04 -11.86
CA THR A 17 6.83 10.72 -13.09
C THR A 17 6.99 9.20 -13.19
N LYS A 18 7.23 8.71 -14.41
CA LYS A 18 7.56 7.29 -14.60
C LYS A 18 8.79 6.87 -13.78
N ALA A 19 9.74 7.78 -13.58
CA ALA A 19 10.94 7.57 -12.78
C ALA A 19 10.64 7.38 -11.29
N ASP A 20 9.72 8.17 -10.72
CA ASP A 20 9.33 8.04 -9.32
C ASP A 20 8.71 6.68 -9.03
N ARG A 21 7.95 6.14 -9.98
CA ARG A 21 7.36 4.80 -9.87
C ARG A 21 8.39 3.69 -9.98
N GLU A 22 9.34 3.80 -10.90
CA GLU A 22 10.40 2.80 -11.05
C GLU A 22 11.27 2.77 -9.78
N ALA A 23 11.62 3.94 -9.23
CA ALA A 23 12.33 4.04 -7.96
C ALA A 23 11.52 3.46 -6.78
N ALA A 24 10.21 3.76 -6.71
CA ALA A 24 9.32 3.20 -5.68
C ALA A 24 9.19 1.68 -5.78
N LEU A 25 9.06 1.14 -7.00
CA LEU A 25 9.00 -0.30 -7.25
C LEU A 25 10.32 -0.99 -6.90
N GLU A 26 11.45 -0.38 -7.25
CA GLU A 26 12.77 -0.88 -6.89
C GLU A 26 12.95 -0.87 -5.36
N LEU A 27 12.52 0.19 -4.68
CA LEU A 27 12.61 0.31 -3.23
C LEU A 27 11.70 -0.71 -2.52
N ALA A 28 10.46 -0.87 -2.99
CA ALA A 28 9.53 -1.85 -2.46
C ALA A 28 10.02 -3.29 -2.72
N SER A 29 10.58 -3.59 -3.89
CA SER A 29 11.07 -4.95 -4.20
C SER A 29 12.33 -5.35 -3.43
N LYS A 30 13.17 -4.39 -3.05
CA LYS A 30 14.32 -4.61 -2.15
C LYS A 30 13.91 -4.79 -0.68
N ASP A 31 12.73 -4.32 -0.31
CA ASP A 31 12.21 -4.41 1.04
C ASP A 31 11.29 -5.62 1.23
N SER A 32 11.67 -6.52 2.14
CA SER A 32 10.93 -7.77 2.36
C SER A 32 9.51 -7.60 2.89
N LEU A 33 9.17 -6.45 3.49
CA LEU A 33 7.84 -6.14 4.00
C LEU A 33 7.01 -5.46 2.92
N LEU A 34 7.53 -4.39 2.33
CA LEU A 34 6.81 -3.64 1.29
C LEU A 34 6.57 -4.47 0.03
N GLY A 35 7.56 -5.25 -0.42
CA GLY A 35 7.44 -6.08 -1.61
C GLY A 35 6.44 -7.23 -1.48
N ARG A 36 6.02 -7.57 -0.25
CA ARG A 36 5.00 -8.59 0.05
C ARG A 36 3.64 -7.98 0.40
N ASP A 37 3.56 -6.67 0.59
CA ASP A 37 2.33 -5.97 0.90
C ASP A 37 1.54 -5.68 -0.39
N ALA A 38 0.43 -6.41 -0.57
CA ALA A 38 -0.42 -6.29 -1.76
C ALA A 38 -0.94 -4.85 -1.97
N PHE A 39 -1.22 -4.14 -0.87
CA PHE A 39 -1.68 -2.75 -0.93
C PHE A 39 -0.59 -1.82 -1.48
N THR A 40 0.63 -1.90 -0.96
CA THR A 40 1.77 -1.14 -1.47
C THR A 40 2.00 -1.40 -2.97
N MET A 41 2.02 -2.67 -3.39
CA MET A 41 2.22 -3.03 -4.79
C MET A 41 1.08 -2.55 -5.70
N GLN A 42 -0.15 -2.58 -5.20
CA GLN A 42 -1.32 -2.03 -5.91
C GLN A 42 -1.21 -0.51 -6.10
N VAL A 43 -0.82 0.23 -5.06
CA VAL A 43 -0.62 1.69 -5.12
C VAL A 43 0.45 2.07 -6.15
N ILE A 44 1.60 1.38 -6.13
CA ILE A 44 2.68 1.60 -7.10
C ILE A 44 2.19 1.31 -8.53
N SER A 45 1.48 0.20 -8.73
CA SER A 45 0.89 -0.17 -10.03
C SER A 45 -0.13 0.87 -10.52
N ASN A 46 -0.94 1.41 -9.59
CA ASN A 46 -1.96 2.43 -9.84
C ASN A 46 -1.38 3.85 -9.96
N LYS A 47 -0.08 4.01 -10.17
CA LYS A 47 0.58 5.31 -10.36
C LYS A 47 0.41 6.20 -9.12
N GLY A 48 0.68 5.62 -7.95
CA GLY A 48 0.59 6.32 -6.67
C GLY A 48 -0.84 6.76 -6.35
N ARG A 49 -1.82 5.93 -6.72
CA ARG A 49 -3.21 6.15 -6.33
C ARG A 49 -3.67 5.05 -5.40
N ASN A 50 -4.40 5.47 -4.37
CA ASN A 50 -5.11 4.57 -3.50
C ASN A 50 -6.21 3.80 -4.28
N PRO A 51 -6.74 2.69 -3.74
CA PRO A 51 -7.85 1.96 -4.34
C PRO A 51 -9.12 2.79 -4.52
N ASP A 52 -9.32 3.82 -3.68
CA ASP A 52 -10.42 4.79 -3.81
C ASP A 52 -10.19 5.83 -4.93
N GLY A 53 -9.06 5.75 -5.63
CA GLY A 53 -8.67 6.65 -6.71
C GLY A 53 -8.03 7.95 -6.25
N SER A 54 -7.91 8.20 -4.94
CA SER A 54 -7.24 9.39 -4.40
C SER A 54 -5.74 9.34 -4.67
N PRO A 55 -5.13 10.45 -5.10
CA PRO A 55 -3.69 10.50 -5.35
C PRO A 55 -2.91 10.53 -4.03
N ILE A 56 -1.84 9.74 -3.99
CA ILE A 56 -0.79 9.87 -2.99
C ILE A 56 0.05 11.08 -3.38
N LYS A 57 0.19 12.03 -2.45
CA LYS A 57 0.91 13.28 -2.71
C LYS A 57 2.42 13.09 -2.76
N ASP A 58 2.92 12.10 -2.01
CA ASP A 58 4.34 11.76 -1.91
C ASP A 58 4.47 10.25 -1.72
N LEU A 59 4.87 9.57 -2.79
CA LEU A 59 5.03 8.12 -2.82
C LEU A 59 6.17 7.65 -1.91
N GLY A 60 7.24 8.45 -1.77
CA GLY A 60 8.37 8.11 -0.90
C GLY A 60 7.97 8.14 0.57
N ASN A 61 7.26 9.20 0.98
CA ASN A 61 6.73 9.31 2.34
C ASN A 61 5.68 8.23 2.64
N PHE A 62 4.83 7.89 1.66
CA PHE A 62 3.89 6.78 1.78
C PHE A 62 4.60 5.45 2.08
N LEU A 63 5.63 5.11 1.31
CA LEU A 63 6.38 3.85 1.51
C LEU A 63 7.05 3.80 2.89
N ALA A 64 7.60 4.92 3.36
CA ALA A 64 8.20 5.01 4.68
C ALA A 64 7.18 4.76 5.81
N ILE A 65 6.04 5.44 5.77
CA ILE A 65 4.96 5.26 6.76
C ILE A 65 4.41 3.84 6.72
N ARG A 66 4.18 3.29 5.52
CA ARG A 66 3.64 1.95 5.34
C ARG A 66 4.59 0.88 5.87
N ARG A 67 5.90 1.04 5.66
CA ARG A 67 6.92 0.15 6.22
C ARG A 67 6.88 0.14 7.75
N GLU A 68 6.87 1.32 8.38
CA GLU A 68 6.81 1.42 9.84
C GLU A 68 5.55 0.75 10.41
N GLN A 69 4.41 0.91 9.73
CA GLN A 69 3.17 0.23 10.11
C GLN A 69 3.30 -1.29 10.00
N LEU A 70 3.85 -1.81 8.91
CA LEU A 70 4.04 -3.26 8.72
C LEU A 70 5.04 -3.85 9.72
N GLU A 71 6.08 -3.11 10.09
CA GLU A 71 7.02 -3.50 11.15
C GLU A 71 6.30 -3.60 12.50
N LYS A 72 5.49 -2.61 12.86
CA LYS A 72 4.66 -2.62 14.08
C LYS A 72 3.64 -3.75 14.08
N ASP A 73 2.96 -4.00 12.96
CA ASP A 73 2.00 -5.09 12.84
C ASP A 73 2.67 -6.45 13.05
N ARG A 74 3.87 -6.64 12.47
CA ARG A 74 4.67 -7.86 12.66
C ARG A 74 5.17 -8.03 14.09
N GLU A 75 5.61 -6.94 14.71
CA GLU A 75 5.99 -6.93 16.12
C GLU A 75 4.79 -7.27 17.01
N ALA A 76 3.62 -6.70 16.74
CA ALA A 76 2.37 -6.99 17.47
C ALA A 76 1.93 -8.46 17.31
N VAL A 77 2.16 -9.11 16.17
CA VAL A 77 1.92 -10.55 16.01
C VAL A 77 2.91 -11.39 16.84
N THR A 78 4.13 -10.89 17.03
CA THR A 78 5.20 -11.60 17.75
C THR A 78 5.05 -11.46 19.26
N ILE A 79 4.70 -10.26 19.74
CA ILE A 79 4.63 -9.84 21.16
C ILE A 79 3.18 -9.86 21.70
N GLY A 80 2.17 -9.81 20.83
CA GLY A 80 0.77 -9.70 21.21
C GLY A 80 0.24 -10.88 22.03
N PRO A 81 -0.89 -10.69 22.74
CA PRO A 81 -1.47 -11.72 23.60
C PRO A 81 -1.69 -12.99 22.78
N GLU A 82 -1.37 -14.14 23.39
CA GLU A 82 -1.35 -15.49 22.79
C GLU A 82 -2.59 -15.81 21.93
N ASN A 83 -3.72 -15.18 22.24
CA ASN A 83 -5.00 -15.25 21.52
C ASN A 83 -4.92 -14.77 20.05
N LEU A 84 -4.05 -13.82 19.71
CA LEU A 84 -3.91 -13.32 18.32
C LEU A 84 -3.15 -14.32 17.43
N LYS A 85 -2.12 -14.97 17.99
CA LYS A 85 -1.43 -16.09 17.33
C LYS A 85 -2.40 -17.23 17.03
N ASN A 86 -3.25 -17.58 18.00
CA ASN A 86 -4.26 -18.64 17.82
C ASN A 86 -5.31 -18.28 16.76
N SER A 87 -5.78 -17.03 16.72
CA SER A 87 -6.72 -16.58 15.68
C SER A 87 -6.10 -16.62 14.27
N MET A 88 -4.82 -16.24 14.12
CA MET A 88 -4.12 -16.34 12.83
C MET A 88 -3.89 -17.80 12.40
N ILE A 89 -3.60 -18.71 13.35
CA ILE A 89 -3.47 -20.15 13.08
C ILE A 89 -4.83 -20.76 12.68
N GLU A 90 -5.93 -20.40 13.36
CA GLU A 90 -7.28 -20.86 13.01
C GLU A 90 -7.70 -20.40 11.61
N HIS A 91 -7.39 -19.15 11.23
CA HIS A 91 -7.66 -18.66 9.89
C HIS A 91 -6.84 -19.40 8.82
N SER A 92 -5.57 -19.73 9.10
CA SER A 92 -4.72 -20.47 8.15
C SER A 92 -5.17 -21.92 7.95
N LYS A 93 -5.60 -22.62 9.01
CA LYS A 93 -6.15 -24.00 8.91
C LYS A 93 -7.44 -24.06 8.11
N LYS A 94 -8.27 -23.01 8.19
CA LYS A 94 -9.55 -22.94 7.47
C LYS A 94 -9.41 -22.82 5.94
N TRP A 95 -8.22 -22.43 5.46
CA TRP A 95 -7.89 -22.40 4.03
C TRP A 95 -7.39 -23.76 3.53
N GLU A 96 -6.61 -24.50 4.32
CA GLU A 96 -6.13 -25.86 3.96
C GLU A 96 -7.27 -26.90 3.90
N GLU A 97 -8.29 -26.79 4.75
CA GLU A 97 -9.46 -27.68 4.69
C GLU A 97 -10.40 -27.40 3.51
N LYS A 98 -10.30 -26.22 2.86
CA LYS A 98 -11.10 -25.89 1.67
C LYS A 98 -10.47 -26.36 0.36
N GLU A 99 -9.16 -26.57 0.30
CA GLU A 99 -8.48 -27.11 -0.89
C GLU A 99 -8.45 -28.65 -0.93
N SER A 100 -8.87 -29.32 0.15
CA SER A 100 -8.89 -30.78 0.24
C SER A 100 -10.27 -31.42 -0.04
N HIS A 101 -11.24 -30.62 -0.49
CA HIS A 101 -12.60 -31.07 -0.89
C HIS A 101 -13.01 -30.55 -2.28
N GLU A 102 -12.09 -30.55 -3.24
CA GLU A 102 -12.41 -30.58 -4.68
C GLU A 102 -11.96 -31.92 -5.30
#